data_AF-A0A6A6QBJ4-F1
#
_entry.id   AF-A0A6A6QBJ4-F1
#
_cell.length_a   1.000
_cell.length_b   1.000
_cell.length_c   1.000
_cell.angle_alpha   90.00
_cell.angle_beta   90.00
_cell.angle_gamma   90.00
#
_symmetry.space_group_name_H-M   'P 1'
#
loop_
_entity.id
_entity.type
_entity.pdbx_description
1 polymer ?
#
loop_
_entity_poly.entity_id
_entity_poly.type
_entity_poly.pdbx_seq_one_letter_code
_entity_poly.pdbx_strand_id
1 'polypeptide(L)'
;MPSVPLHLPGANSSTLPAPNPLPTLLQTPSGLALLELQGTIHAPTAEESVPSADKSLAEIGKLVFPLYSELTGQEDTKWMKRVYLYVGKHQRMTGEVKKLGKPLGVLARRKAEDDGEELEILEVVRYKIVFSSRPEPVGGEVDGAA
;
A
#
# COMPACT_ATOMS: atom_id res chain seq x y z
N MET A 1 -34.84 7.10 6.79
CA MET A 1 -33.59 6.73 6.08
C MET A 1 -32.62 6.28 7.15
N PRO A 2 -31.99 5.10 7.05
CA PRO A 2 -30.98 4.69 8.02
C PRO A 2 -29.82 5.69 7.99
N SER A 3 -29.29 6.02 9.17
CA SER A 3 -28.17 6.95 9.34
C SER A 3 -27.15 6.33 10.29
N VAL A 4 -25.86 6.50 9.98
CA VAL A 4 -24.74 6.03 10.80
C VAL A 4 -23.86 7.24 11.15
N PRO A 5 -23.46 7.45 12.42
CA PRO A 5 -22.54 8.52 12.79
C PRO A 5 -21.19 8.35 12.09
N LEU A 6 -20.62 9.48 11.66
CA LEU A 6 -19.28 9.54 11.06
C LEU A 6 -18.40 10.49 11.87
N HIS A 7 -17.29 9.97 12.36
CA HIS A 7 -16.34 10.68 13.20
C HIS A 7 -15.07 11.06 12.45
N LEU A 8 -14.49 12.21 12.82
CA LEU A 8 -13.13 12.58 12.47
C LEU A 8 -12.14 11.81 13.36
N PRO A 9 -10.89 11.61 12.89
CA PRO A 9 -9.88 10.93 13.68
C PRO A 9 -9.61 11.68 14.99
N GLY A 10 -9.54 10.94 16.10
CA GLY A 10 -9.27 11.52 17.42
C GLY A 10 -7.84 12.03 17.56
N ALA A 11 -7.61 13.05 18.39
CA ALA A 11 -6.30 13.70 18.58
C ALA A 11 -5.15 12.74 19.00
N ASN A 12 -5.47 11.53 19.48
CA ASN A 12 -4.51 10.51 19.92
C ASN A 12 -4.14 9.49 18.83
N SER A 13 -4.67 9.59 17.61
CA SER A 13 -4.35 8.64 16.53
C SER A 13 -3.04 8.95 15.80
N SER A 14 -2.24 9.91 16.28
CA SER A 14 -0.91 10.20 15.71
C SER A 14 0.08 9.09 16.10
N THR A 15 0.09 8.00 15.34
CA THR A 15 1.25 7.11 15.31
C THR A 15 2.44 7.94 14.83
N LEU A 16 3.48 8.07 15.65
CA LEU A 16 4.75 8.66 15.24
C LEU A 16 5.21 7.97 13.94
N PRO A 17 5.64 8.71 12.91
CA PRO A 17 6.04 8.09 11.66
C PRO A 17 7.31 7.26 11.91
N ALA A 18 7.14 5.94 11.94
CA ALA A 18 8.27 5.03 11.80
C ALA A 18 8.97 5.33 10.45
N PRO A 19 10.29 5.14 10.36
CA PRO A 19 11.01 5.36 9.11
C PRO A 19 10.38 4.52 8.00
N ASN A 20 9.90 5.19 6.95
CA ASN A 20 9.09 4.59 5.90
C ASN A 20 9.79 4.78 4.54
N PRO A 21 10.13 3.69 3.84
CA PRO A 21 10.85 3.76 2.56
C PRO A 21 9.97 4.23 1.38
N LEU A 22 8.67 4.43 1.59
CA LEU A 22 7.79 4.94 0.54
C LEU A 22 8.09 6.42 0.26
N PRO A 23 8.01 6.89 -1.00
CA PRO A 23 8.03 8.31 -1.30
C PRO A 23 7.01 9.10 -0.47
N THR A 24 7.43 10.20 0.15
CA THR A 24 6.59 11.01 1.08
C THR A 24 5.27 11.46 0.48
N LEU A 25 5.24 11.68 -0.84
CA LEU A 25 4.02 12.03 -1.57
C LEU A 25 2.93 10.94 -1.53
N LEU A 26 3.34 9.67 -1.46
CA LEU A 26 2.44 8.52 -1.42
C LEU A 26 1.96 8.19 -0.01
N GLN A 27 2.70 8.65 1.00
CA GLN A 27 2.42 8.34 2.39
C GLN A 27 1.16 9.08 2.85
N THR A 28 0.24 8.33 3.42
CA THR A 28 -0.79 8.88 4.30
C THR A 28 -0.18 9.27 5.64
N PRO A 29 -0.87 10.04 6.51
CA PRO A 29 -0.41 10.33 7.87
C PRO A 29 0.05 9.11 8.68
N SER A 30 -0.55 7.93 8.49
CA SER A 30 -0.10 6.66 9.11
C SER A 30 1.07 5.96 8.40
N GLY A 31 1.59 6.52 7.31
CA GLY A 31 2.64 5.90 6.50
C GLY A 31 2.14 4.80 5.55
N LEU A 32 0.84 4.72 5.29
CA LEU A 32 0.29 3.78 4.31
C LEU A 32 0.27 4.39 2.91
N ALA A 33 0.02 3.56 1.90
CA ALA A 33 -0.21 4.00 0.53
C ALA A 33 -1.28 3.11 -0.13
N LEU A 34 -1.96 3.65 -1.15
CA LEU A 34 -2.92 2.88 -1.94
C LEU A 34 -2.24 2.23 -3.14
N LEU A 35 -2.33 0.91 -3.22
CA LEU A 35 -1.89 0.10 -4.35
C LEU A 35 -3.11 -0.50 -5.06
N GLU A 36 -3.17 -0.31 -6.38
CA GLU A 36 -4.21 -0.84 -7.25
C GLU A 36 -3.59 -1.81 -8.25
N LEU A 37 -4.12 -3.02 -8.30
CA LEU A 37 -3.65 -4.08 -9.18
C LEU A 37 -4.82 -4.60 -10.02
N GLN A 38 -4.66 -4.61 -11.34
CA GLN A 38 -5.62 -5.23 -12.25
C GLN A 38 -5.35 -6.74 -12.33
N GLY A 39 -6.01 -7.51 -11.47
CA GLY A 39 -5.82 -8.95 -11.33
C GLY A 39 -6.05 -9.40 -9.90
N THR A 40 -5.55 -10.59 -9.57
CA THR A 40 -5.68 -11.19 -8.24
C THR A 40 -4.31 -11.56 -7.69
N ILE A 41 -4.10 -11.36 -6.39
CA ILE A 41 -2.90 -11.82 -5.68
C ILE A 41 -3.22 -13.18 -5.07
N HIS A 42 -2.42 -14.18 -5.41
CA HIS A 42 -2.44 -15.47 -4.74
C HIS A 42 -1.46 -15.42 -3.57
N ALA A 43 -1.99 -15.28 -2.36
CA ALA A 43 -1.21 -15.34 -1.12
C ALA A 43 -1.40 -16.70 -0.45
N PRO A 44 -0.41 -17.23 0.27
CA PRO A 44 -0.59 -18.42 1.07
C PRO A 44 -1.67 -18.16 2.12
N THR A 45 -2.71 -19.01 2.14
CA THR A 45 -3.77 -18.95 3.14
C THR A 45 -3.23 -19.45 4.48
N ALA A 46 -3.57 -18.76 5.57
CA ALA A 46 -3.11 -19.05 6.94
C ALA A 46 -3.45 -20.47 7.46
N GLU A 47 -4.18 -21.27 6.68
CA GLU A 47 -4.50 -22.67 6.98
C GLU A 47 -3.30 -23.62 6.79
N GLU A 48 -2.25 -23.21 6.06
CA GLU A 48 -1.02 -24.02 5.88
C GLU A 48 0.07 -23.71 6.93
N SER A 49 -0.13 -22.69 7.77
CA SER A 49 0.80 -22.32 8.83
C SER A 49 0.28 -22.80 10.19
N VAL A 50 1.09 -23.63 10.86
CA VAL A 50 0.90 -23.99 12.28
C VAL A 50 0.52 -22.77 13.13
N PRO A 51 -0.38 -22.91 14.13
CA PRO A 51 -0.92 -21.80 14.90
C PRO A 51 0.15 -21.30 15.88
N SER A 52 1.10 -20.52 15.37
CA SER A 52 1.96 -19.67 16.19
C SER A 52 1.32 -18.29 16.21
N ALA A 53 1.21 -17.71 17.40
CA ALA A 53 0.44 -16.50 17.71
C ALA A 53 0.92 -15.21 17.01
N ASP A 54 1.89 -15.31 16.10
CA ASP A 54 2.32 -14.22 15.26
C ASP A 54 1.55 -14.30 13.94
N LYS A 55 0.61 -13.36 13.76
CA LYS A 55 0.05 -13.05 12.43
C LYS A 55 1.21 -12.54 11.56
N SER A 56 2.05 -13.43 11.06
CA SER A 56 3.16 -13.11 10.20
C SER A 56 2.58 -12.42 8.97
N LEU A 57 2.94 -11.16 8.78
CA LEU A 57 2.62 -10.42 7.57
C LEU A 57 3.19 -11.24 6.41
N ALA A 58 2.33 -11.76 5.55
CA ALA A 58 2.77 -12.51 4.38
C ALA A 58 3.43 -11.53 3.41
N GLU A 59 4.75 -11.65 3.25
CA GLU A 59 5.49 -10.88 2.26
C GLU A 59 5.12 -11.37 0.85
N ILE A 60 4.37 -10.55 0.11
CA ILE A 60 3.98 -10.86 -1.28
C ILE A 60 5.10 -10.51 -2.26
N GLY A 61 5.93 -9.51 -1.92
CA GLY A 61 7.05 -9.05 -2.74
C GLY A 61 7.46 -7.62 -2.44
N LYS A 62 8.08 -6.94 -3.42
CA LYS A 62 8.72 -5.63 -3.22
C LYS A 62 8.30 -4.58 -4.25
N LEU A 63 8.13 -3.35 -3.77
CA LEU A 63 7.98 -2.15 -4.60
C LEU A 63 9.34 -1.49 -4.83
N VAL A 64 9.63 -1.10 -6.07
CA VAL A 64 10.86 -0.40 -6.44
C VAL A 64 10.51 0.85 -7.23
N PHE A 65 11.06 1.99 -6.80
CA PHE A 65 10.91 3.29 -7.44
C PHE A 65 12.25 3.67 -8.09
N PRO A 66 12.60 3.12 -9.27
CA PRO A 66 13.95 3.19 -9.84
C PRO A 66 14.41 4.61 -10.20
N LEU A 67 13.47 5.54 -10.32
CA LEU A 67 13.72 6.93 -10.69
C LEU A 67 13.50 7.88 -9.51
N TYR A 68 13.09 7.39 -8.35
CA TYR A 68 12.88 8.20 -7.16
C TYR A 68 14.21 8.43 -6.45
N SER A 69 14.46 9.66 -6.05
CA SER A 69 15.63 10.08 -5.27
C SER A 69 15.19 11.19 -4.33
N GLU A 70 15.50 11.04 -3.04
CA GLU A 70 15.18 12.04 -2.01
C GLU A 70 15.88 13.39 -2.26
N LEU A 71 17.00 13.36 -2.99
CA LEU A 71 17.84 14.53 -3.27
C LEU A 71 17.28 15.43 -4.37
N THR A 72 16.45 14.90 -5.27
CA THR A 72 16.01 15.62 -6.48
C THR A 72 14.78 16.50 -6.24
N GLY A 73 14.20 16.45 -5.03
CA GLY A 73 13.07 17.31 -4.60
C GLY A 73 11.69 16.86 -5.11
N GLN A 74 10.62 17.39 -4.50
CA GLN A 74 9.22 17.04 -4.77
C GLN A 74 8.70 17.43 -6.17
N GLU A 75 9.41 18.30 -6.88
CA GLU A 75 9.02 18.81 -8.20
C GLU A 75 9.29 17.81 -9.34
N ASP A 76 10.19 16.84 -9.14
CA ASP A 76 10.42 15.81 -10.14
C ASP A 76 9.27 14.81 -10.12
N THR A 77 8.35 14.91 -11.08
CA THR A 77 7.27 13.93 -11.26
C THR A 77 7.66 12.78 -12.19
N LYS A 78 8.88 12.77 -12.76
CA LYS A 78 9.28 11.74 -13.73
C LYS A 78 9.33 10.36 -13.10
N TRP A 79 9.68 10.27 -11.83
CA TRP A 79 9.70 8.99 -11.11
C TRP A 79 8.32 8.33 -11.01
N MET A 80 7.25 9.12 -11.05
CA MET A 80 5.88 8.61 -11.04
C MET A 80 5.56 7.78 -12.27
N LYS A 81 6.27 7.97 -13.39
CA LYS A 81 6.01 7.26 -14.64
C LYS A 81 6.42 5.79 -14.61
N ARG A 82 7.19 5.37 -13.60
CA ARG A 82 7.70 4.00 -13.55
C ARG A 82 7.90 3.52 -12.12
N VAL A 83 7.11 2.54 -11.74
CA VAL A 83 7.22 1.76 -10.49
C VAL A 83 7.25 0.29 -10.87
N TYR A 84 8.08 -0.50 -10.20
CA TYR A 84 8.07 -1.95 -10.34
C TYR A 84 7.49 -2.60 -9.09
N LEU A 85 6.59 -3.56 -9.29
CA LEU A 85 6.18 -4.51 -8.27
C LEU A 85 6.75 -5.87 -8.65
N TYR A 86 7.66 -6.38 -7.84
CA TYR A 86 8.12 -7.76 -7.95
C TYR A 86 7.25 -8.61 -7.04
N VAL A 87 6.65 -9.67 -7.57
CA VAL A 87 5.83 -10.63 -6.83
C VAL A 87 6.55 -11.97 -6.82
N GLY A 88 6.83 -12.50 -5.62
CA GLY A 88 7.67 -13.68 -5.46
C GLY A 88 9.02 -13.55 -6.17
N LYS A 89 9.51 -14.66 -6.76
CA LYS A 89 10.85 -14.73 -7.37
C LYS A 89 10.87 -14.54 -8.89
N HIS A 90 9.72 -14.64 -9.56
CA HIS A 90 9.69 -14.85 -11.02
C HIS A 90 8.81 -13.86 -11.78
N GLN A 91 8.17 -12.92 -11.08
CA GLN A 91 7.17 -12.04 -11.69
C GLN A 91 7.47 -10.57 -11.38
N ARG A 92 7.40 -9.73 -12.40
CA ARG A 92 7.47 -8.28 -12.27
C ARG A 92 6.31 -7.63 -13.00
N MET A 93 5.69 -6.65 -12.37
CA MET A 93 4.71 -5.77 -13.00
C MET A 93 5.28 -4.36 -13.09
N THR A 94 5.07 -3.72 -14.24
CA THR A 94 5.39 -2.30 -14.44
C THR A 94 4.13 -1.48 -14.22
N GLY A 95 4.23 -0.51 -13.33
CA GLY A 95 3.16 0.40 -12.95
C GLY A 95 3.61 1.86 -12.91
N GLU A 96 2.72 2.72 -12.45
CA GLU A 96 2.95 4.16 -12.34
C GLU A 96 2.19 4.73 -11.13
N VAL A 97 2.62 5.89 -10.66
CA VAL A 97 1.91 6.68 -9.65
C VAL A 97 0.94 7.63 -10.34
N LYS A 98 -0.31 7.63 -9.90
CA LYS A 98 -1.35 8.56 -10.38
C LYS A 98 -1.92 9.39 -9.24
N LYS A 99 -2.05 10.70 -9.50
CA LYS A 99 -2.89 11.57 -8.69
C LYS A 99 -4.35 11.21 -8.92
N LEU A 100 -5.10 11.06 -7.84
CA LEU A 100 -6.54 10.81 -7.91
C LEU A 100 -7.25 12.12 -8.27
N GLY A 101 -8.14 12.09 -9.26
CA GLY A 101 -8.97 13.26 -9.60
C GLY A 101 -9.90 13.69 -8.47
N LYS A 102 -10.33 12.73 -7.65
CA LYS A 102 -11.04 12.94 -6.38
C LYS A 102 -10.33 12.13 -5.29
N PRO A 103 -9.92 12.76 -4.16
CA PRO A 103 -9.34 12.02 -3.04
C PRO A 103 -10.27 10.92 -2.53
N LEU A 104 -9.70 9.83 -2.05
CA LEU A 104 -10.45 8.71 -1.46
C LEU A 104 -10.35 8.78 0.06
N GLY A 105 -11.48 8.73 0.75
CA GLY A 105 -11.53 8.59 2.20
C GLY A 105 -11.51 7.12 2.60
N VAL A 106 -10.62 6.75 3.51
CA VAL A 106 -10.63 5.42 4.14
C VAL A 106 -11.46 5.50 5.41
N LEU A 107 -12.49 4.67 5.49
CA LEU A 107 -13.38 4.58 6.65
C LEU A 107 -13.14 3.26 7.38
N ALA A 108 -13.17 3.30 8.70
CA ALA A 108 -13.20 2.10 9.54
C ALA A 108 -14.42 2.11 10.45
N ARG A 109 -14.98 0.92 10.69
CA ARG A 109 -15.99 0.75 11.72
C ARG A 109 -15.32 0.88 13.08
N ARG A 110 -15.85 1.75 13.93
CA ARG A 110 -15.44 1.84 15.33
C ARG A 110 -16.08 0.70 16.10
N LYS A 111 -15.33 0.09 17.02
CA LYS A 111 -15.88 -0.81 18.02
C LYS A 111 -16.65 0.06 19.02
N ALA A 112 -17.96 0.17 18.86
CA ALA A 112 -18.82 0.82 19.84
C ALA A 112 -18.97 -0.12 21.04
N GLU A 113 -18.99 0.45 22.25
CA GLU A 113 -19.30 -0.30 23.48
C GLU A 113 -20.80 -0.67 23.54
N ASP A 114 -21.64 0.11 22.84
CA ASP A 114 -23.05 -0.17 22.61
C ASP A 114 -23.29 -0.79 21.23
N ASP A 115 -24.43 -1.46 21.04
CA ASP A 115 -24.84 -2.21 19.82
C ASP A 115 -25.03 -1.34 18.55
N GLY A 116 -24.49 -0.11 18.54
CA GLY A 116 -24.51 0.84 17.44
C GLY A 116 -23.38 0.62 16.44
N GLU A 117 -23.66 0.88 15.17
CA GLU A 117 -22.61 1.00 14.15
C GLU A 117 -22.12 2.45 14.11
N GLU A 118 -20.80 2.65 14.20
CA GLU A 118 -20.16 3.96 14.05
C GLU A 118 -19.01 3.86 13.04
N LEU A 119 -18.79 4.91 12.26
CA LEU A 119 -17.70 5.00 11.29
C LEU A 119 -16.71 6.10 11.69
N GLU A 120 -15.43 5.88 11.41
CA GLU A 120 -14.35 6.85 11.61
C GLU A 120 -13.55 7.02 10.32
N ILE A 121 -13.25 8.27 9.96
CA ILE A 121 -12.33 8.58 8.86
C ILE A 121 -10.91 8.32 9.35
N LEU A 122 -10.21 7.37 8.73
CA LEU A 122 -8.82 7.08 9.04
C LEU A 122 -7.87 7.89 8.18
N GLU A 123 -8.10 7.92 6.86
CA GLU A 123 -7.13 8.47 5.91
C GLU A 123 -7.80 9.21 4.76
N VAL A 124 -7.07 10.16 4.19
CA VAL A 124 -7.41 10.78 2.91
C VAL A 124 -6.29 10.52 1.91
N VAL A 125 -6.55 9.60 0.99
CA VAL A 125 -5.60 9.19 -0.05
C VAL A 125 -5.73 10.10 -1.26
N ARG A 126 -4.60 10.64 -1.73
CA ARG A 126 -4.54 11.56 -2.88
C ARG A 126 -3.82 10.99 -4.10
N TYR A 127 -3.02 9.95 -3.89
CA TYR A 127 -2.24 9.27 -4.92
C TYR A 127 -2.41 7.77 -4.80
N LYS A 128 -2.32 7.07 -5.93
CA LYS A 128 -2.28 5.60 -5.98
C LYS A 128 -1.11 5.11 -6.82
N ILE A 129 -0.60 3.94 -6.49
CA ILE A 129 0.31 3.17 -7.34
C ILE A 129 -0.55 2.18 -8.12
N VAL A 130 -0.54 2.24 -9.45
CA VAL A 130 -1.39 1.39 -10.29
C VAL A 130 -0.57 0.45 -11.17
N PHE A 131 -0.96 -0.82 -11.18
CA PHE A 131 -0.40 -1.87 -12.03
C PHE A 131 -1.52 -2.45 -12.92
N SER A 132 -1.64 -1.94 -14.16
CA SER A 132 -2.64 -2.37 -15.14
C SER A 132 -2.09 -3.32 -16.22
N SER A 133 -0.77 -3.44 -16.31
CA SER A 133 -0.09 -4.24 -17.32
C SER A 133 0.02 -5.70 -16.91
N ARG A 134 0.10 -6.60 -17.90
CA ARG A 134 0.36 -8.02 -17.62
C ARG A 134 1.70 -8.18 -16.90
N PRO A 135 1.80 -9.11 -15.96
CA PRO A 135 3.08 -9.44 -15.35
C PRO A 135 4.06 -10.03 -16.36
N GLU A 136 5.31 -9.61 -16.26
CA GLU A 136 6.43 -10.07 -17.06
C GLU A 136 7.24 -11.10 -16.25
N PRO A 137 7.73 -12.17 -16.88
CA PRO A 137 8.68 -13.06 -16.24
C PRO A 137 9.99 -12.31 -15.97
N VAL A 138 10.56 -12.50 -14.79
CA VAL A 138 11.95 -12.13 -14.53
C VAL A 138 12.81 -13.38 -14.60
N GLY A 139 13.79 -13.38 -15.50
CA GLY A 139 14.79 -14.43 -15.54
C GLY A 139 15.56 -14.45 -14.22
N GLY A 140 15.87 -15.64 -13.71
CA GLY A 140 16.77 -15.75 -12.57
C GLY A 140 18.11 -15.14 -12.95
N GLU A 141 18.58 -14.16 -12.18
CA GLU A 141 20.03 -13.93 -12.14
C GLU A 141 20.66 -15.27 -11.78
N VAL A 142 21.58 -15.70 -12.64
CA VAL A 142 22.49 -16.82 -12.41
C VAL A 142 23.07 -16.63 -11.01
N ASP A 143 22.92 -17.64 -10.14
CA ASP A 143 23.76 -17.78 -8.96
C ASP A 143 25.22 -17.79 -9.46
N GLY A 144 25.81 -16.61 -9.50
CA GLY A 144 27.21 -16.41 -9.82
C GLY A 144 28.02 -16.94 -8.67
N ALA A 145 28.41 -18.21 -8.78
CA ALA A 145 29.50 -18.76 -8.01
C ALA A 145 30.75 -17.88 -8.17
N ALA A 146 31.22 -17.34 -7.05
CA ALA A 146 32.60 -16.92 -6.83
C ALA A 146 32.98 -17.27 -5.40
#